data_AF-A0A183DEV3-F1
#
_entry.id   AF-A0A183DEV3-F1
#
_cell.length_a   1.000
_cell.length_b   1.000
_cell.length_c   1.000
_cell.angle_alpha   90.00
_cell.angle_beta   90.00
_cell.angle_gamma   90.00
#
_symmetry.space_group_name_H-M   'P 1'
#
loop_
_entity.id
_entity.type
_entity.pdbx_description
1 polymer ?
#
loop_
_entity_poly.entity_id
_entity_poly.type
_entity_poly.pdbx_seq_one_letter_code
_entity_poly.pdbx_strand_id
1 'polypeptide(L)'
;MDIQSLKYWLVVTDHLMTHDKTSFKELLARISTAQNSALSSLISSKEVEYEMRAQALKRLAFIILSSELGQYQAQLPDIQERLSDNLRLSQVPIVHAQVFLCYRVLLIRQKPQHLVSIWPSMVTELVSLS
;
A
#
# COMPACT_ATOMS: atom_id res chain seq x y z
N MET A 1 18.38 -4.31 9.45
CA MET A 1 17.57 -5.25 10.26
C MET A 1 18.08 -6.64 9.94
N ASP A 2 18.52 -7.40 10.93
CA ASP A 2 18.94 -8.79 10.68
C ASP A 2 17.73 -9.69 10.36
N ILE A 3 17.99 -10.85 9.75
CA ILE A 3 16.95 -11.79 9.28
C ILE A 3 16.13 -12.36 10.45
N GLN A 4 16.70 -12.49 11.65
CA GLN A 4 16.00 -13.06 12.80
C GLN A 4 15.00 -12.06 13.37
N SER A 5 15.43 -10.83 13.58
CA SER A 5 14.59 -9.69 13.98
C SER A 5 13.42 -9.50 13.02
N LEU A 6 13.67 -9.65 11.71
CA LEU A 6 12.61 -9.55 10.70
C LEU A 6 11.48 -10.56 10.94
N LYS A 7 11.79 -11.82 11.26
CA LYS A 7 10.76 -12.84 11.54
C LYS A 7 9.87 -12.44 12.71
N TYR A 8 10.47 -11.93 13.79
CA TYR A 8 9.70 -11.45 14.93
C TYR A 8 8.84 -10.24 14.58
N TRP A 9 9.36 -9.30 13.80
CA TRP A 9 8.60 -8.13 13.35
C TRP A 9 7.39 -8.49 12.48
N LEU A 10 7.51 -9.52 11.62
CA LEU A 10 6.37 -10.03 10.85
C LEU A 10 5.28 -10.56 11.79
N VAL A 11 5.65 -11.38 12.77
CA VAL A 11 4.69 -11.96 13.74
C VAL A 11 4.01 -10.86 14.56
N VAL A 12 4.78 -9.92 15.12
CA VAL A 12 4.23 -8.83 15.93
C VAL A 12 3.27 -7.96 15.12
N THR A 13 3.64 -7.61 13.89
CA THR A 13 2.81 -6.76 13.02
C THR A 13 1.51 -7.44 12.66
N ASP A 14 1.54 -8.74 12.33
CA ASP A 14 0.35 -9.49 12.01
C ASP A 14 -0.61 -9.59 13.20
N HIS A 15 -0.11 -9.88 14.40
CA HIS A 15 -0.94 -9.91 15.61
C HIS A 15 -1.58 -8.54 15.88
N LEU A 16 -0.80 -7.46 15.81
CA LEU A 16 -1.34 -6.11 16.00
C LEU A 16 -2.46 -5.80 15.01
N MET A 17 -2.26 -6.11 13.73
CA MET A 17 -3.23 -5.80 12.66
C MET A 17 -4.46 -6.71 12.68
N THR A 18 -4.33 -7.93 13.20
CA THR A 18 -5.45 -8.87 13.36
C THR A 18 -6.41 -8.41 14.45
N HIS A 19 -5.86 -7.82 15.53
CA HIS A 19 -6.65 -7.34 16.66
C HIS A 19 -7.12 -5.89 16.51
N ASP A 20 -6.36 -5.04 15.83
CA ASP A 20 -6.73 -3.64 15.56
C ASP A 20 -7.10 -3.41 14.08
N LYS A 21 -8.38 -3.65 13.77
CA LYS A 21 -8.93 -3.42 12.42
C LYS A 21 -9.10 -1.93 12.08
N THR A 22 -9.04 -1.04 13.06
CA THR A 22 -9.16 0.41 12.84
C THR A 22 -7.88 0.98 12.24
N SER A 23 -6.73 0.54 12.72
CA SER A 23 -5.41 0.93 12.21
C SER A 23 -5.25 0.72 10.70
N PHE A 24 -5.77 -0.38 10.15
CA PHE A 24 -5.68 -0.66 8.71
C PHE A 24 -6.49 0.35 7.88
N LYS A 25 -7.71 0.69 8.33
CA LYS A 25 -8.56 1.67 7.63
C LYS A 25 -7.96 3.07 7.69
N GLU A 26 -7.42 3.46 8.84
CA GLU A 26 -6.72 4.74 8.99
C GLU A 26 -5.50 4.83 8.09
N LEU A 27 -4.74 3.75 7.94
CA LEU A 27 -3.62 3.69 7.01
C LEU A 27 -4.08 3.90 5.56
N LEU A 28 -5.14 3.22 5.12
CA LEU A 28 -5.68 3.40 3.77
C LEU A 28 -6.17 4.84 3.53
N ALA A 29 -6.74 5.50 4.53
CA ALA A 29 -7.13 6.91 4.43
C ALA A 29 -5.93 7.82 4.14
N ARG A 30 -4.78 7.59 4.80
CA ARG A 30 -3.54 8.36 4.58
C ARG A 30 -2.92 8.19 3.20
N ILE A 31 -3.24 7.10 2.49
CA ILE A 31 -2.77 6.84 1.13
C ILE A 31 -3.64 7.56 0.09
N SER A 32 -4.86 7.95 0.46
CA SER A 32 -5.80 8.63 -0.42
C SER A 32 -5.25 9.94 -0.97
N THR A 33 -5.54 10.20 -2.25
CA THR A 33 -5.21 11.45 -2.95
C THR A 33 -6.27 12.53 -2.70
N ALA A 34 -7.44 12.17 -2.17
CA ALA A 34 -8.56 13.09 -1.94
C ALA A 34 -8.45 13.92 -0.65
N GLN A 35 -7.59 13.54 0.30
CA GLN A 35 -7.47 14.15 1.63
C GLN A 35 -6.46 15.29 1.73
N ASN A 36 -6.20 16.03 0.65
CA ASN A 36 -5.45 17.28 0.75
C ASN A 36 -6.35 18.36 1.37
N SER A 37 -6.48 18.33 2.69
CA SER A 37 -7.10 19.39 3.49
C SER A 37 -6.41 20.71 3.16
N ALA A 38 -7.17 21.76 2.85
CA ALA A 38 -6.64 23.09 2.52
C ALA A 38 -5.67 23.65 3.60
N LEU A 39 -5.72 23.12 4.82
CA LEU A 39 -4.82 23.48 5.92
C LEU A 39 -3.44 22.79 5.84
N SER A 40 -3.32 21.57 5.29
CA SER A 40 -2.02 20.88 5.18
C SER A 40 -1.15 21.47 4.08
N SER A 41 -1.77 21.97 3.00
CA SER A 41 -1.08 22.69 1.91
C SER A 41 -0.54 24.06 2.31
N LEU A 42 -0.97 24.61 3.45
CA LEU A 42 -0.47 25.90 3.97
C LEU A 42 0.77 25.74 4.86
N ILE A 43 1.06 24.53 5.34
CA ILE A 43 2.06 24.28 6.39
C ILE A 43 3.16 23.32 5.90
N SER A 44 2.91 22.47 4.90
CA SER A 44 3.88 21.48 4.39
C SER A 44 4.12 21.61 2.89
N SER A 45 5.34 21.28 2.45
CA SER A 45 5.65 21.24 1.02
C SER A 45 5.07 19.98 0.38
N LYS A 46 4.72 20.08 -0.91
CA LYS A 46 4.20 18.97 -1.72
C LYS A 46 5.15 17.75 -1.74
N GLU A 47 6.45 17.98 -1.64
CA GLU A 47 7.47 16.93 -1.55
C GLU A 47 7.37 16.13 -0.25
N VAL A 48 7.17 16.80 0.89
CA VAL A 48 6.97 16.14 2.19
C VAL A 48 5.69 15.31 2.18
N GLU A 49 4.60 15.82 1.58
CA GLU A 49 3.36 15.04 1.43
C GLU A 49 3.59 13.75 0.63
N TYR A 50 4.39 13.81 -0.45
CA TYR A 50 4.72 12.62 -1.24
C TYR A 50 5.60 11.63 -0.47
N GLU A 51 6.56 12.10 0.31
CA GLU A 51 7.37 11.23 1.17
C GLU A 51 6.49 10.53 2.21
N MET A 52 5.63 11.27 2.91
CA MET A 52 4.70 10.69 3.89
C MET A 52 3.78 9.65 3.27
N ARG A 53 3.29 9.92 2.05
CA ARG A 53 2.44 8.99 1.29
C ARG A 53 3.22 7.74 0.87
N ALA A 54 4.45 7.89 0.38
CA ALA A 54 5.33 6.77 0.06
C ALA A 54 5.60 5.90 1.30
N GLN A 55 5.86 6.49 2.47
CA GLN A 55 6.03 5.74 3.72
C GLN A 55 4.74 5.00 4.13
N ALA A 56 3.56 5.59 3.92
CA ALA A 56 2.29 4.92 4.19
C ALA A 56 2.07 3.71 3.26
N LEU A 57 2.36 3.84 1.96
CA LEU A 57 2.34 2.72 1.01
C LEU A 57 3.34 1.62 1.40
N LYS A 58 4.55 2.00 1.80
CA LYS A 58 5.56 1.03 2.27
C LYS A 58 5.10 0.27 3.50
N ARG A 59 4.43 0.94 4.45
CA ARG A 59 3.81 0.30 5.62
C ARG A 59 2.69 -0.66 5.21
N LEU A 60 1.85 -0.28 4.25
CA LEU A 60 0.82 -1.16 3.70
C LEU A 60 1.44 -2.44 3.11
N ALA A 61 2.47 -2.31 2.29
CA ALA A 61 3.19 -3.45 1.74
C ALA A 61 3.73 -4.36 2.85
N PHE A 62 4.32 -3.80 3.90
CA PHE A 62 4.86 -4.60 5.01
C PHE A 62 3.76 -5.33 5.80
N ILE A 63 2.64 -4.67 6.06
CA ILE A 63 1.48 -5.28 6.75
C ILE A 63 0.93 -6.48 5.95
N ILE A 64 0.77 -6.32 4.63
CA ILE A 64 0.32 -7.41 3.77
C ILE A 64 1.36 -8.54 3.74
N LEU A 65 2.65 -8.20 3.71
CA LEU A 65 3.74 -9.18 3.73
C LEU A 65 3.73 -10.02 5.01
N SER A 66 3.45 -9.39 6.16
CA SER A 66 3.40 -10.05 7.46
C SER A 66 2.18 -10.92 7.70
N SER A 67 1.08 -10.71 6.96
CA SER A 67 -0.21 -11.33 7.25
C SER A 67 -0.25 -12.83 6.98
N GLU A 68 -1.40 -13.50 7.12
CA GLU A 68 -1.66 -14.81 6.53
C GLU A 68 -2.00 -14.73 5.02
N LEU A 69 -1.94 -15.87 4.31
CA LEU A 69 -2.24 -15.93 2.87
C LEU A 69 -3.72 -15.66 2.62
N GLY A 70 -4.03 -14.58 1.90
CA GLY A 70 -5.41 -14.18 1.58
C GLY A 70 -6.14 -13.40 2.69
N GLN A 71 -5.47 -13.03 3.78
CA GLN A 71 -6.07 -12.28 4.91
C GLN A 71 -6.76 -10.98 4.48
N TYR A 72 -6.20 -10.29 3.47
CA TYR A 72 -6.71 -9.02 2.96
C TYR A 72 -7.60 -9.13 1.72
N GLN A 73 -8.13 -10.32 1.41
CA GLN A 73 -8.99 -10.52 0.23
C GLN A 73 -10.21 -9.58 0.22
N ALA A 74 -10.86 -9.37 1.37
CA ALA A 74 -12.05 -8.54 1.47
C ALA A 74 -11.76 -7.04 1.21
N GLN A 75 -10.55 -6.59 1.55
CA GLN A 75 -10.08 -5.21 1.38
C GLN A 75 -9.34 -5.00 0.05
N LEU A 76 -9.16 -6.06 -0.74
CA LEU A 76 -8.40 -6.01 -1.99
C LEU A 76 -8.93 -4.95 -2.99
N PRO A 77 -10.26 -4.75 -3.16
CA PRO A 77 -10.78 -3.68 -4.00
C PRO A 77 -10.35 -2.29 -3.53
N ASP A 78 -10.48 -2.00 -2.23
CA ASP A 78 -10.09 -0.71 -1.65
C ASP A 78 -8.58 -0.46 -1.78
N ILE A 79 -7.77 -1.50 -1.56
CA ILE A 79 -6.32 -1.44 -1.76
C ILE A 79 -6.01 -1.10 -3.22
N GLN A 80 -6.63 -1.81 -4.17
CA GLN A 80 -6.42 -1.58 -5.60
C GLN A 80 -6.78 -0.15 -6.01
N GLU A 81 -7.93 0.36 -5.57
CA GLU A 81 -8.36 1.74 -5.82
C GLU A 81 -7.26 2.72 -5.39
N ARG A 82 -6.74 2.56 -4.17
CA ARG A 82 -5.67 3.44 -3.64
C ARG A 82 -4.35 3.32 -4.39
N LEU A 83 -3.97 2.13 -4.84
CA LEU A 83 -2.77 1.96 -5.66
C LEU A 83 -2.92 2.64 -7.02
N SER A 84 -4.05 2.43 -7.69
CA SER A 84 -4.35 3.05 -8.99
C SER A 84 -4.42 4.58 -8.90
N ASP A 85 -5.07 5.12 -7.88
CA ASP A 85 -5.12 6.58 -7.65
C ASP A 85 -3.73 7.20 -7.50
N ASN A 86 -2.80 6.48 -6.88
CA ASN A 86 -1.43 6.94 -6.67
C ASN A 86 -0.56 6.83 -7.92
N LEU A 87 -0.81 5.88 -8.82
CA LEU A 87 -0.10 5.75 -10.10
C LEU A 87 -0.48 6.86 -11.10
N ARG A 88 -1.67 7.43 -10.95
CA ARG A 88 -2.13 8.58 -11.76
C ARG A 88 -1.38 9.88 -11.44
N LEU A 89 -0.59 9.91 -10.36
CA LEU A 89 0.21 11.09 -10.02
C LEU A 89 1.34 11.26 -11.05
N SER A 90 1.29 12.35 -11.82
CA SER A 90 2.32 12.60 -12.82
C SER A 90 3.66 12.95 -12.18
N GLN A 91 4.73 12.28 -12.60
CA GLN A 91 6.13 12.56 -12.22
C GLN A 91 6.41 12.47 -10.71
N VAL A 92 5.91 11.43 -10.02
CA VAL A 92 6.22 11.17 -8.59
C VAL A 92 6.87 9.79 -8.39
N PRO A 93 8.15 9.60 -8.79
CA PRO A 93 8.80 8.28 -8.80
C PRO A 93 8.83 7.57 -7.44
N ILE A 94 8.97 8.34 -6.36
CA ILE A 94 9.06 7.79 -5.00
C ILE A 94 7.75 7.11 -4.56
N VAL A 95 6.61 7.65 -4.95
CA VAL A 95 5.30 7.06 -4.68
C VAL A 95 5.10 5.83 -5.56
N HIS A 96 5.40 5.93 -6.86
CA HIS A 96 5.26 4.82 -7.82
C HIS A 96 6.08 3.60 -7.39
N ALA A 97 7.32 3.80 -6.93
CA ALA A 97 8.17 2.73 -6.42
C ALA A 97 7.51 1.95 -5.27
N GLN A 98 6.80 2.63 -4.36
CA GLN A 98 6.10 1.97 -3.26
C GLN A 98 4.79 1.31 -3.71
N VAL A 99 4.10 1.86 -4.72
CA VAL A 99 2.96 1.16 -5.35
C VAL A 99 3.41 -0.16 -5.97
N PHE A 100 4.51 -0.17 -6.72
CA PHE A 100 5.04 -1.40 -7.31
C PHE A 100 5.52 -2.40 -6.25
N LEU A 101 6.05 -1.93 -5.12
CA LEU A 101 6.33 -2.79 -3.97
C LEU A 101 5.05 -3.45 -3.43
N CYS A 102 3.97 -2.68 -3.24
CA CYS A 102 2.67 -3.22 -2.81
C CYS A 102 2.16 -4.30 -3.77
N TYR A 103 2.23 -4.06 -5.09
CA TYR A 103 1.83 -5.06 -6.07
C TYR A 103 2.64 -6.35 -5.96
N ARG A 104 3.97 -6.26 -5.85
CA ARG A 104 4.81 -7.45 -5.66
C ARG A 104 4.42 -8.26 -4.42
N VAL A 105 4.15 -7.58 -3.31
CA VAL A 105 3.70 -8.26 -2.08
C VAL A 105 2.32 -8.89 -2.26
N LEU A 106 1.38 -8.21 -2.92
CA LEU A 106 0.06 -8.76 -3.21
C LEU A 106 0.14 -10.04 -4.04
N LEU A 107 1.03 -10.11 -5.03
CA LEU A 107 1.26 -11.32 -5.83
C LEU A 107 1.77 -12.50 -4.98
N ILE A 108 2.53 -12.23 -3.92
CA ILE A 108 3.06 -13.26 -3.02
C ILE A 108 2.01 -13.69 -1.98
N ARG A 109 1.14 -12.76 -1.52
CA ARG A 109 0.30 -12.94 -0.34
C ARG A 109 -1.18 -13.18 -0.62
N GLN A 110 -1.65 -12.96 -1.86
CA GLN A 110 -3.02 -13.26 -2.27
C GLN A 110 -3.08 -14.58 -3.03
N LYS A 111 -4.19 -15.32 -2.89
CA LYS A 111 -4.40 -16.53 -3.68
C LYS A 111 -4.62 -16.14 -5.15
N PRO A 112 -4.09 -16.92 -6.14
CA PRO A 112 -4.15 -16.57 -7.56
C PRO A 112 -5.55 -16.21 -8.06
N GLN A 113 -6.56 -16.96 -7.62
CA GLN A 113 -7.97 -16.74 -7.98
C GLN A 113 -8.50 -15.33 -7.66
N HIS A 114 -7.93 -14.63 -6.66
CA HIS A 114 -8.33 -13.28 -6.30
C HIS A 114 -7.57 -12.20 -7.08
N LEU A 115 -6.45 -12.57 -7.69
CA LEU A 115 -5.63 -11.67 -8.50
C LEU A 115 -6.13 -11.57 -9.95
N VAL A 116 -6.78 -12.62 -10.46
CA VAL A 116 -7.27 -12.68 -11.85
C VAL A 116 -8.15 -11.48 -12.22
N SER A 117 -9.03 -11.04 -11.31
CA SER A 117 -9.95 -9.93 -11.56
C SER A 117 -9.25 -8.57 -11.59
N ILE A 118 -8.13 -8.41 -10.87
CA ILE A 118 -7.41 -7.13 -10.74
C ILE A 118 -6.18 -7.06 -11.66
N TRP A 119 -5.70 -8.21 -12.13
CA TRP A 119 -4.51 -8.36 -12.96
C TRP A 119 -4.48 -7.46 -14.21
N PRO A 120 -5.54 -7.32 -15.01
CA PRO A 120 -5.52 -6.47 -16.19
C PRO A 120 -5.23 -5.00 -15.87
N SER A 121 -5.79 -4.49 -14.77
CA SER A 121 -5.55 -3.12 -14.32
C SER A 121 -4.10 -2.95 -13.81
N MET A 122 -3.60 -3.91 -13.04
CA MET A 122 -2.23 -3.89 -12.54
C MET A 122 -1.21 -3.91 -13.69
N VAL A 123 -1.42 -4.77 -14.70
CA VAL A 123 -0.53 -4.87 -15.87
C VAL A 123 -0.59 -3.61 -16.73
N THR A 124 -1.79 -3.04 -16.93
CA THR A 124 -1.93 -1.79 -17.70
C THR A 124 -1.11 -0.67 -17.07
N GLU A 125 -1.21 -0.50 -15.75
CA GLU A 125 -0.46 0.52 -15.01
C GLU A 125 1.04 0.21 -14.95
N LEU A 126 1.43 -1.07 -14.85
CA LEU A 126 2.84 -1.50 -14.87
C LEU A 126 3.51 -1.22 -16.23
N VAL A 127 2.80 -1.43 -17.34
CA VAL A 127 3.32 -1.28 -18.70
C VAL A 127 3.26 0.16 -19.19
N SER A 128 2.25 0.94 -18.77
CA SER A 128 2.13 2.35 -19.17
C SER A 128 3.16 3.27 -18.50
N LEU A 129 3.72 2.85 -17.36
CA LEU A 129 4.64 3.64 -16.53
C LEU A 129 6.08 3.08 -16.48
N SER A 130 6.35 1.93 -17.10
CA SER A 130 7.69 1.37 -17.31
C SER A 130 8.34 1.90 -18.58
#